data_AF-A0A895XQ25-F1
#
_entry.id   AF-A0A895XQ25-F1
#
_cell.length_a   1.000
_cell.length_b   1.000
_cell.length_c   1.000
_cell.angle_alpha   90.00
_cell.angle_beta   90.00
_cell.angle_gamma   90.00
#
_symmetry.space_group_name_H-M   'P 1'
#
loop_
_entity.id
_entity.type
_entity.pdbx_description
1 polymer ?
#
loop_
_entity_poly.entity_id
_entity_poly.type
_entity_poly.pdbx_seq_one_letter_code
_entity_poly.pdbx_strand_id
1 'polypeptide(L)'
;MVPDRGHLRRWGRYAPAIARWEHITGRPAPAPALLNEAKGPRPAPEFVEWLMGLERGRVTESNHGLTANQQFTALGNNLLPLHAAVALGGLAGAAGP
;
A
#
# COMPACT_ATOMS: atom_id res chain seq x y z
N MET A 1 11.35 -0.08 14.47
CA MET A 1 12.05 0.98 13.72
C MET A 1 11.69 2.32 14.34
N VAL A 2 12.70 3.13 14.69
CA VAL A 2 12.53 4.54 15.09
C VAL A 2 12.64 5.38 13.82
N PRO A 3 11.65 6.21 13.46
CA PRO A 3 11.71 7.04 12.26
C PRO A 3 12.77 8.14 12.39
N ASP A 4 13.52 8.40 11.31
CA ASP A 4 14.48 9.49 11.28
C ASP A 4 13.78 10.88 11.17
N ARG A 5 14.58 11.95 11.31
CA ARG A 5 14.08 13.33 11.23
C ARG A 5 13.45 13.69 9.87
N GLY A 6 13.90 13.07 8.77
CA GLY A 6 13.32 13.25 7.44
C GLY A 6 11.95 12.61 7.32
N HIS A 7 11.79 11.39 7.85
CA HIS A 7 10.51 10.69 7.94
C HIS A 7 9.50 11.46 8.78
N LEU A 8 9.91 12.00 9.92
CA LEU A 8 9.04 12.83 10.77
C LEU A 8 8.58 14.11 10.06
N ARG A 9 9.45 14.75 9.26
CA ARG A 9 9.05 15.92 8.45
C ARG A 9 8.07 15.56 7.34
N ARG A 10 8.27 14.41 6.68
CA ARG A 10 7.44 13.97 5.54
C ARG A 10 6.07 13.43 5.97
N TRP A 11 6.02 12.67 7.07
CA TRP A 11 4.84 11.91 7.48
C TRP A 11 4.22 12.38 8.80
N GLY A 12 4.87 13.31 9.51
CA GLY A 12 4.39 13.82 10.79
C GLY A 12 4.14 12.68 11.79
N ARG A 13 2.96 12.71 12.41
CA ARG A 13 2.52 11.68 13.37
C ARG A 13 2.47 10.25 12.79
N TYR A 14 2.41 10.11 11.47
CA TYR A 14 2.34 8.80 10.80
C TYR A 14 3.71 8.18 10.55
N ALA A 15 4.81 8.91 10.78
CA ALA A 15 6.16 8.42 10.51
C ALA A 15 6.49 7.05 11.14
N PRO A 16 6.10 6.74 12.41
CA PRO A 16 6.35 5.42 12.98
C PRO A 16 5.60 4.30 12.26
N ALA A 17 4.36 4.56 11.84
CA ALA A 17 3.52 3.59 11.13
C ALA A 17 4.06 3.34 9.72
N ILE A 18 4.43 4.41 9.01
CA ILE A 18 5.03 4.33 7.68
C ILE A 18 6.35 3.57 7.73
N ALA A 19 7.26 3.90 8.64
CA ALA A 19 8.54 3.21 8.77
C ALA A 19 8.37 1.71 9.06
N ARG A 20 7.40 1.35 9.90
CA ARG A 20 7.07 -0.06 10.15
C ARG A 20 6.55 -0.74 8.88
N TRP A 21 5.67 -0.09 8.13
CA TRP A 21 5.11 -0.69 6.92
C TRP A 21 6.13 -0.79 5.79
N GLU A 22 7.04 0.17 5.65
CA GLU A 22 8.18 0.09 4.72
C GLU A 22 9.07 -1.10 5.03
N HIS A 23 9.29 -1.38 6.33
CA HIS A 23 10.03 -2.58 6.76
C HIS A 23 9.29 -3.88 6.41
N ILE A 24 7.99 -3.96 6.66
CA ILE A 24 7.18 -5.16 6.37
C ILE A 24 7.09 -5.42 4.87
N THR A 25 6.88 -4.36 4.07
CA THR A 25 6.74 -4.47 2.61
C THR A 25 8.09 -4.54 1.87
N GLY A 26 9.20 -4.24 2.56
CA GLY A 26 10.55 -4.23 1.98
C GLY A 26 10.80 -3.11 0.96
N ARG A 27 10.00 -2.04 1.00
CA ARG A 27 10.04 -0.95 0.01
C ARG A 27 9.65 0.41 0.62
N PRO A 28 10.22 1.52 0.12
CA PRO A 28 9.89 2.85 0.62
C PRO A 28 8.46 3.25 0.23
N ALA A 29 7.85 4.09 1.07
CA ALA A 29 6.50 4.60 0.87
C ALA A 29 6.45 5.59 -0.31
N PRO A 30 5.59 5.34 -1.32
CA PRO A 30 5.36 6.27 -2.44
C PRO A 30 4.85 7.63 -1.98
N ALA A 31 4.75 8.59 -2.89
CA ALA A 31 4.11 9.88 -2.58
C ALA A 31 2.64 9.65 -2.20
N PRO A 32 2.16 10.17 -1.05
CA PRO A 32 0.82 9.82 -0.56
C PRO A 32 -0.32 10.41 -1.38
N ALA A 33 -0.05 11.51 -2.09
CA ALA A 33 -1.03 12.20 -2.88
C ALA A 33 -0.46 12.67 -4.21
N LEU A 34 -1.29 12.60 -5.25
CA LEU A 34 -1.13 13.36 -6.47
C LEU A 34 -1.69 14.77 -6.22
N LEU A 35 -0.83 15.77 -6.37
CA LEU A 35 -1.24 17.17 -6.32
C LEU A 35 -1.90 17.51 -7.66
N ASN A 36 -3.20 17.80 -7.64
CA ASN A 36 -3.90 18.35 -8.79
C ASN A 36 -4.34 19.77 -8.45
N GLU A 37 -3.74 20.75 -9.14
CA GLU A 37 -3.97 22.19 -8.90
C GLU A 37 -5.46 22.58 -9.01
N ALA A 38 -6.26 21.84 -9.79
CA ALA A 38 -7.67 22.13 -10.01
C ALA A 38 -8.63 21.38 -9.07
N LYS A 39 -8.22 20.26 -8.44
CA LYS A 39 -9.14 19.35 -7.73
C LYS A 39 -8.69 18.98 -6.31
N GLY A 40 -7.62 19.60 -5.81
CA GLY A 40 -7.03 19.30 -4.50
C GLY A 40 -6.22 18.00 -4.48
N PRO A 41 -5.53 17.70 -3.36
CA PRO A 41 -4.72 16.50 -3.22
C PRO A 41 -5.61 15.26 -3.26
N ARG A 42 -5.32 14.33 -4.19
CA ARG A 42 -5.96 13.01 -4.25
C ARG A 42 -4.96 11.96 -3.82
N PRO A 43 -5.36 10.87 -3.13
CA PRO A 43 -4.46 9.76 -2.86
C PRO A 43 -3.78 9.30 -4.15
N ALA A 44 -2.50 8.96 -4.10
CA ALA A 44 -1.85 8.35 -5.26
C ALA A 44 -2.24 6.86 -5.33
N PRO A 45 -2.68 6.33 -6.48
CA PRO A 45 -3.00 4.91 -6.62
C PRO A 45 -1.84 4.00 -6.18
N GLU A 46 -0.60 4.37 -6.52
CA GLU A 46 0.61 3.63 -6.11
C GLU A 46 0.79 3.59 -4.59
N PHE A 47 0.45 4.68 -3.91
CA PHE A 47 0.50 4.72 -2.45
C PHE A 47 -0.56 3.81 -1.83
N VAL A 48 -1.76 3.75 -2.42
CA VAL A 48 -2.81 2.85 -1.97
C VAL A 48 -2.46 1.38 -2.25
N GLU A 49 -1.90 1.07 -3.42
CA GLU A 49 -1.35 -0.27 -3.74
C GLU A 49 -0.30 -0.71 -2.72
N TRP A 50 0.64 0.17 -2.39
CA TRP A 50 1.64 -0.06 -1.34
C TRP A 50 1.01 -0.25 0.03
N LEU A 51 0.02 0.57 0.40
CA LEU A 51 -0.69 0.47 1.67
C LEU A 51 -1.42 -0.88 1.81
N MET A 52 -1.93 -1.42 0.70
CA MET A 52 -2.55 -2.74 0.64
C MET A 52 -1.53 -3.90 0.70
N GLY A 53 -0.23 -3.61 0.70
CA GLY A 53 0.83 -4.62 0.74
C GLY A 53 1.00 -5.39 -0.57
N LEU A 54 0.53 -4.82 -1.68
CA LEU A 54 0.67 -5.43 -3.00
C LEU A 54 2.07 -5.18 -3.58
N GLU A 55 2.46 -6.06 -4.51
CA GLU A 55 3.67 -5.87 -5.31
C GLU A 55 3.56 -4.61 -6.19
N ARG A 56 4.72 -4.07 -6.61
CA ARG A 56 4.75 -2.80 -7.36
C ARG A 56 4.08 -3.03 -8.71
N GLY A 57 3.20 -2.13 -9.09
CA GLY A 57 2.55 -2.17 -10.39
C GLY A 57 1.47 -3.24 -10.49
N ARG A 58 1.12 -3.97 -9.41
CA ARG A 58 0.10 -5.03 -9.47
C ARG A 58 -1.23 -4.55 -10.05
N VAL A 59 -1.62 -3.32 -9.76
CA VAL A 59 -2.78 -2.61 -10.32
C VAL A 59 -2.34 -1.35 -11.06
N THR A 60 -1.29 -0.70 -10.58
CA THR A 60 -0.90 0.64 -11.02
C THR A 60 0.09 0.68 -12.18
N GLU A 61 0.55 -0.48 -12.68
CA GLU A 61 1.45 -0.54 -13.83
C GLU A 61 0.82 0.12 -15.07
N SER A 62 1.61 0.91 -15.78
CA SER A 62 1.13 1.72 -16.90
C SER A 62 0.66 0.87 -18.09
N ASN A 63 1.19 -0.36 -18.21
CA ASN A 63 0.82 -1.30 -19.27
C ASN A 63 -0.61 -1.86 -19.14
N HIS A 64 -1.27 -1.69 -17.99
CA HIS A 64 -2.63 -2.18 -17.77
C HIS A 64 -3.70 -1.32 -18.46
N GLY A 65 -3.36 -0.10 -18.89
CA GLY A 65 -4.32 0.81 -19.55
C GLY A 65 -5.50 1.24 -18.68
N LEU A 66 -5.37 1.14 -17.34
CA LEU A 66 -6.43 1.48 -16.40
C LEU A 66 -6.47 2.97 -16.11
N THR A 67 -7.67 3.54 -16.09
CA THR A 67 -7.90 4.89 -15.56
C THR A 67 -7.72 4.92 -14.04
N ALA A 68 -7.43 6.10 -13.47
CA ALA A 68 -7.30 6.25 -12.01
C ALA A 68 -8.53 5.74 -11.23
N ASN A 69 -9.74 5.95 -11.73
CA ASN A 69 -10.95 5.42 -11.10
C ASN A 69 -11.01 3.89 -11.14
N GLN A 70 -10.62 3.27 -12.26
CA GLN A 70 -10.57 1.80 -12.36
C GLN A 70 -9.50 1.22 -11.44
N GLN A 71 -8.34 1.87 -11.31
CA GLN A 71 -7.32 1.48 -10.35
C GLN A 71 -7.85 1.55 -8.91
N PHE A 72 -8.55 2.63 -8.54
CA PHE A 72 -9.14 2.73 -7.19
C PHE A 72 -10.23 1.70 -6.93
N THR A 73 -11.10 1.43 -7.91
CA THR A 73 -12.10 0.36 -7.78
C THR A 73 -11.43 -0.99 -7.59
N ALA A 74 -10.40 -1.30 -8.38
CA ALA A 74 -9.65 -2.55 -8.22
C ALA A 74 -8.97 -2.62 -6.86
N LEU A 75 -8.30 -1.55 -6.41
CA LEU A 75 -7.64 -1.48 -5.11
C LEU A 75 -8.63 -1.58 -3.94
N GLY A 76 -9.80 -0.96 -4.04
CA GLY A 76 -10.85 -1.03 -3.03
C GLY A 76 -11.50 -2.42 -2.91
N ASN A 77 -11.52 -3.18 -4.01
CA ASN A 77 -12.03 -4.55 -4.04
C ASN A 77 -10.93 -5.61 -3.77
N ASN A 78 -9.68 -5.20 -3.56
CA ASN A 78 -8.59 -6.14 -3.27
C ASN A 78 -8.67 -6.67 -1.83
N LEU A 79 -8.06 -7.83 -1.63
CA LEU A 79 -7.82 -8.42 -0.31
C LEU A 79 -6.42 -8.05 0.18
N LEU A 80 -6.24 -7.85 1.48
CA LEU A 80 -4.91 -7.69 2.09
C LEU A 80 -4.15 -9.04 2.05
N PRO A 81 -3.00 -9.15 1.34
CA PRO A 81 -2.29 -10.42 1.18
C PRO A 81 -1.87 -11.06 2.49
N LEU A 82 -1.47 -10.25 3.48
CA LEU A 82 -1.07 -10.75 4.80
C LEU A 82 -2.24 -11.43 5.54
N HIS A 83 -3.47 -10.89 5.42
CA HIS A 83 -4.64 -11.53 6.01
C HIS A 83 -4.98 -12.84 5.30
N ALA A 84 -4.85 -12.85 3.97
CA ALA A 84 -5.03 -14.07 3.17
C ALA A 84 -4.04 -15.16 3.60
N ALA A 85 -2.76 -14.81 3.76
CA ALA A 85 -1.71 -15.72 4.18
C ALA A 85 -1.97 -16.30 5.57
N VAL A 86 -2.43 -15.48 6.53
CA VAL A 86 -2.81 -15.95 7.87
C VAL A 86 -3.99 -16.93 7.81
N ALA A 87 -5.03 -16.60 7.06
CA ALA A 87 -6.21 -17.46 6.92
C ALA A 87 -5.86 -18.80 6.27
N LEU A 88 -5.10 -18.77 5.16
CA LEU A 88 -4.64 -19.97 4.46
C LEU A 88 -3.66 -20.79 5.32
N GLY A 89 -2.76 -20.13 6.07
CA GLY A 89 -1.86 -20.80 7.01
C GLY A 89 -2.59 -21.48 8.16
N GLY A 90 -3.66 -20.86 8.67
CA GLY A 90 -4.54 -21.46 9.67
C GLY A 90 -5.29 -22.68 9.14
N LEU A 91 -5.81 -22.61 7.92
CA LEU A 91 -6.47 -23.75 7.26
C LEU A 91 -5.49 -24.89 6.96
N ALA A 92 -4.28 -24.58 6.48
CA ALA A 92 -3.25 -25.58 6.20
C ALA A 92 -2.70 -26.22 7.49
N GLY A 93 -2.56 -25.44 8.57
CA GLY A 93 -2.15 -25.95 9.88
C GLY A 93 -3.24 -26.79 10.56
N ALA A 94 -4.52 -26.46 10.35
CA ALA A 94 -5.65 -27.28 10.77
C ALA A 94 -5.82 -28.56 9.91
N ALA A 95 -5.15 -28.64 8.77
CA ALA A 95 -5.17 -29.77 7.83
C ALA A 95 -3.91 -30.67 7.91
N GLY A 96 -3.04 -30.49 8.91
CA GLY A 96 -1.95 -31.42 9.25
C GLY A 96 -2.44 -32.57 10.15
N PRO A 97 -1.78 -33.75 10.10
CA PRO A 97 -2.39 -35.09 10.06
C PRO A 97 -3.28 -35.50 11.25
#